data_AF-D8TGF1-F1
#
_entry.id   AF-D8TGF1-F1
#
_cell.length_a   1.000
_cell.length_b   1.000
_cell.length_c   1.000
_cell.angle_alpha   90.00
_cell.angle_beta   90.00
_cell.angle_gamma   90.00
#
_symmetry.space_group_name_H-M   'P 1'
#
loop_
_entity.id
_entity.type
_entity.pdbx_description
1 polymer ?
#
loop_
_entity_poly.entity_id
_entity_poly.type
_entity_poly.pdbx_seq_one_letter_code
_entity_poly.pdbx_strand_id
1 'polypeptide(L)'
;LQVAVVGCAHGELDKIFATVRHVEASEGLKIDLLLCCGDFQAVRNELDLQSLACPPKYRSMNSFWKYYAGIETAPCTTVFIGGNHEASNYLWELYYGGWVAPNIYYLGAAGVIWFGGLRIGGLSGIYKQHDYHRGHFERPPYNPNELRSVFHVREYDVHKLLQIKEPIDIFMSHDWPQGIAQCGDLQGLLRYKPFLQQEIADNVLGSVPARNVLLNLKPSYWFSAHLHAKFAAIVKHGDEKTTKFLALDKCLPGRPFLQVFDFPTADGTLEVTYDKEWLGITRAYHSCFPLERVVRTRACSDSKIHRDWVENLSLTKSLIPSSFQQTAPIYDPHRKLTGPTGQAKNPQTEYLLDLLQLPYLLDATPGRAQGK
;
A
#
# COMPACT_ATOMS: atom_id res chain seq x y z
N LEU A 1 10.67 2.28 -19.63
CA LEU A 1 10.33 1.45 -18.46
C LEU A 1 8.90 0.95 -18.63
N GLN A 2 8.71 -0.36 -18.74
CA GLN A 2 7.39 -0.97 -18.92
C GLN A 2 6.78 -1.29 -17.55
N VAL A 3 5.69 -0.61 -17.20
CA VAL A 3 5.03 -0.74 -15.90
C VAL A 3 3.63 -1.30 -16.10
N ALA A 4 3.35 -2.46 -15.53
CA ALA A 4 2.00 -3.00 -15.45
C ALA A 4 1.31 -2.51 -14.17
N VAL A 5 0.03 -2.18 -14.26
CA VAL A 5 -0.81 -1.79 -13.12
C VAL A 5 -1.98 -2.74 -13.02
N VAL A 6 -2.28 -3.20 -11.80
CA VAL A 6 -3.39 -4.09 -11.47
C VAL A 6 -4.31 -3.43 -10.44
N GLY A 7 -5.62 -3.65 -10.62
CA GLY A 7 -6.66 -3.29 -9.65
C GLY A 7 -6.63 -4.18 -8.39
N CYS A 8 -7.77 -4.72 -7.98
CA CYS A 8 -7.82 -5.63 -6.83
C CYS A 8 -7.31 -7.03 -7.18
N ALA A 9 -6.35 -7.56 -6.42
CA ALA A 9 -5.80 -8.89 -6.69
C ALA A 9 -6.64 -10.04 -6.11
N HIS A 10 -7.23 -9.84 -4.92
CA HIS A 10 -7.93 -10.86 -4.14
C HIS A 10 -7.17 -12.20 -3.98
N GLY A 11 -5.84 -12.14 -3.87
CA GLY A 11 -4.96 -13.32 -3.75
C GLY A 11 -4.80 -14.15 -5.02
N GLU A 12 -5.30 -13.69 -6.18
CA GLU A 12 -5.20 -14.37 -7.49
C GLU A 12 -3.83 -14.15 -8.17
N LEU A 13 -2.73 -14.20 -7.39
CA LEU A 13 -1.38 -13.87 -7.87
C LEU A 13 -0.91 -14.80 -8.99
N ASP A 14 -1.21 -16.10 -8.91
CA ASP A 14 -0.91 -17.06 -9.98
C ASP A 14 -1.49 -16.60 -11.33
N LYS A 15 -2.74 -16.10 -11.33
CA LYS A 15 -3.41 -15.60 -12.55
C LYS A 15 -2.84 -14.28 -13.01
N ILE A 16 -2.55 -13.36 -12.09
CA ILE A 16 -1.95 -12.06 -12.41
C ILE A 16 -0.58 -12.26 -13.04
N PHE A 17 0.29 -13.06 -12.42
CA PHE A 17 1.63 -13.31 -12.94
C PHE A 17 1.63 -14.14 -14.23
N ALA A 18 0.71 -15.08 -14.39
CA ALA A 18 0.50 -15.74 -15.68
C ALA A 18 0.09 -14.75 -16.78
N THR A 19 -0.76 -13.77 -16.44
CA THR A 19 -1.16 -12.70 -17.39
C THR A 19 0.01 -11.81 -17.75
N VAL A 20 0.86 -11.43 -16.78
CA VAL A 20 2.10 -10.67 -17.03
C VAL A 20 2.99 -11.42 -18.02
N ARG A 21 3.29 -12.70 -17.77
CA ARG A 21 4.10 -13.53 -18.68
C ARG A 21 3.47 -13.66 -20.06
N HIS A 22 2.15 -13.76 -20.13
CA HIS A 22 1.43 -13.82 -21.40
C HIS A 22 1.59 -12.52 -22.21
N VAL A 23 1.43 -11.37 -21.56
CA VAL A 23 1.62 -10.06 -22.21
C VAL A 23 3.06 -9.87 -22.68
N GLU A 24 4.05 -10.26 -21.86
CA GLU A 24 5.46 -10.23 -22.27
C GLU A 24 5.69 -11.06 -23.55
N ALA A 25 5.12 -12.28 -23.60
CA ALA A 25 5.26 -13.17 -24.74
C ALA A 25 4.47 -12.70 -25.98
N SER A 26 3.28 -12.12 -25.81
CA SER A 26 2.42 -11.71 -26.93
C SER A 26 2.89 -10.40 -27.56
N GLU A 27 3.37 -9.45 -26.76
CA GLU A 27 3.78 -8.13 -27.21
C GLU A 27 5.30 -8.03 -27.46
N GLY A 28 6.07 -9.07 -27.11
CA GLY A 28 7.53 -9.07 -27.27
C GLY A 28 8.25 -8.03 -26.41
N LEU A 29 7.70 -7.74 -25.23
CA LEU A 29 8.25 -6.77 -24.26
C LEU A 29 8.58 -7.45 -22.93
N LYS A 30 9.36 -6.77 -22.09
CA LYS A 30 9.60 -7.17 -20.69
C LYS A 30 8.86 -6.20 -19.79
N ILE A 31 8.09 -6.69 -18.82
CA ILE A 31 7.52 -5.87 -17.75
C ILE A 31 8.57 -5.72 -16.66
N ASP A 32 8.98 -4.47 -16.40
CA ASP A 32 10.02 -4.16 -15.41
C ASP A 32 9.44 -4.09 -13.99
N LEU A 33 8.21 -3.57 -13.88
CA LEU A 33 7.52 -3.31 -12.61
C LEU A 33 6.04 -3.65 -12.71
N LEU A 34 5.51 -4.31 -11.68
CA LEU A 34 4.08 -4.50 -11.46
C LEU A 34 3.63 -3.69 -10.25
N LEU A 35 2.59 -2.87 -10.41
CA LEU A 35 1.96 -2.09 -9.35
C LEU A 35 0.58 -2.66 -9.02
N CYS A 36 0.33 -3.06 -7.78
CA CYS A 36 -0.97 -3.56 -7.33
C CYS A 36 -1.65 -2.57 -6.37
N CYS A 37 -2.85 -2.12 -6.74
CA CYS A 37 -3.58 -1.08 -6.01
C CYS A 37 -4.38 -1.63 -4.80
N GLY A 38 -3.99 -2.75 -4.22
CA GLY A 38 -4.58 -3.32 -3.00
C GLY A 38 -5.47 -4.54 -3.17
N ASP A 39 -6.06 -4.95 -2.04
CA ASP A 39 -6.66 -6.27 -1.84
C ASP A 39 -5.69 -7.37 -2.30
N PHE A 40 -4.42 -7.25 -1.91
CA PHE A 40 -3.34 -8.15 -2.36
C PHE A 40 -3.48 -9.53 -1.72
N GLN A 41 -3.92 -9.58 -0.46
CA GLN A 41 -4.09 -10.78 0.36
C GLN A 41 -2.77 -11.55 0.56
N ALA A 42 -1.78 -10.89 1.17
CA ALA A 42 -0.49 -11.48 1.56
C ALA A 42 -0.60 -12.50 2.72
N VAL A 43 -1.42 -13.55 2.57
CA VAL A 43 -1.70 -14.56 3.61
C VAL A 43 -0.64 -15.67 3.60
N ARG A 44 0.20 -15.74 4.65
CA ARG A 44 1.30 -16.74 4.74
C ARG A 44 0.80 -18.12 5.19
N ASN A 45 -0.21 -18.14 6.07
CA ASN A 45 -0.78 -19.34 6.69
C ASN A 45 -2.20 -19.08 7.23
N GLU A 46 -2.82 -20.08 7.87
CA GLU A 46 -4.19 -19.98 8.38
C GLU A 46 -4.35 -19.03 9.56
N LEU A 47 -3.28 -18.68 10.27
CA LEU A 47 -3.33 -17.68 11.33
C LEU A 47 -3.49 -16.28 10.75
N ASP A 48 -2.79 -15.96 9.67
CA ASP A 48 -2.98 -14.71 8.92
C ASP A 48 -4.39 -14.62 8.32
N LEU A 49 -4.94 -15.76 7.87
CA LEU A 49 -6.29 -15.81 7.29
C LEU A 49 -7.38 -15.39 8.28
N GLN A 50 -7.13 -15.50 9.59
CA GLN A 50 -8.05 -15.03 10.63
C GLN A 50 -8.14 -13.49 10.67
N SER A 51 -7.07 -12.81 10.26
CA SER A 51 -6.98 -11.36 10.16
C SER A 51 -7.68 -10.79 8.92
N LEU A 52 -8.12 -11.65 8.00
CA LEU A 52 -8.84 -11.23 6.80
C LEU A 52 -10.28 -10.82 7.15
N ALA A 53 -10.62 -9.56 6.90
CA ALA A 53 -11.97 -9.02 7.12
C ALA A 53 -12.96 -9.47 6.03
N CYS A 54 -13.25 -10.76 6.02
CA CYS A 54 -14.18 -11.40 5.10
C CYS A 54 -14.94 -12.49 5.87
N PRO A 55 -16.25 -12.73 5.59
CA PRO A 55 -16.98 -13.83 6.20
C PRO A 55 -16.23 -15.17 6.09
N PRO A 56 -16.19 -16.01 7.14
CA PRO A 56 -15.36 -17.22 7.15
C PRO A 56 -15.54 -18.14 5.94
N LYS A 57 -16.77 -18.27 5.42
CA LYS A 57 -17.08 -19.10 4.24
C LYS A 57 -16.44 -18.63 2.93
N TYR A 58 -15.95 -17.40 2.86
CA TYR A 58 -15.29 -16.82 1.69
C TYR A 58 -13.77 -16.72 1.86
N ARG A 59 -13.23 -17.15 3.01
CA ARG A 59 -11.79 -17.15 3.27
C ARG A 59 -11.14 -18.34 2.55
N SER A 60 -10.05 -18.06 1.85
CA SER A 60 -9.24 -19.05 1.14
C SER A 60 -7.77 -18.65 1.26
N MET A 61 -6.88 -19.63 1.35
CA MET A 61 -5.42 -19.42 1.38
C MET A 61 -4.89 -18.85 0.06
N ASN A 62 -5.60 -19.09 -1.05
CA ASN A 62 -5.23 -18.68 -2.39
C ASN A 62 -3.76 -19.04 -2.72
N SER A 63 -2.99 -18.11 -3.31
CA SER A 63 -1.68 -18.42 -3.89
C SER A 63 -0.47 -17.75 -3.23
N PHE A 64 -0.65 -16.69 -2.42
CA PHE A 64 0.48 -15.92 -1.88
C PHE A 64 1.47 -16.74 -1.07
N TRP A 65 0.99 -17.67 -0.24
CA TRP A 65 1.85 -18.53 0.59
C TRP A 65 2.90 -19.31 -0.22
N LYS A 66 2.67 -19.61 -1.51
CA LYS A 66 3.64 -20.27 -2.39
C LYS A 66 4.84 -19.37 -2.69
N TYR A 67 4.59 -18.07 -2.91
CA TYR A 67 5.64 -17.07 -3.16
C TYR A 67 6.40 -16.78 -1.88
N TYR A 68 5.69 -16.68 -0.75
CA TYR A 68 6.29 -16.58 0.58
C TYR A 68 7.21 -17.78 0.89
N ALA A 69 6.80 -18.99 0.49
CA ALA A 69 7.55 -20.23 0.66
C ALA A 69 8.74 -20.39 -0.29
N GLY A 70 8.85 -19.58 -1.35
CA GLY A 70 9.82 -19.76 -2.42
C GLY A 70 9.52 -20.91 -3.38
N ILE A 71 8.28 -21.44 -3.37
CA ILE A 71 7.81 -22.47 -4.32
C ILE A 71 7.57 -21.83 -5.69
N GLU A 72 7.02 -20.62 -5.70
CA GLU A 72 6.79 -19.81 -6.90
C GLU A 72 7.59 -18.51 -6.82
N THR A 73 7.88 -17.91 -7.98
CA THR A 73 8.62 -16.64 -8.06
C THR A 73 7.83 -15.61 -8.89
N ALA A 74 7.73 -14.38 -8.37
CA ALA A 74 7.13 -13.28 -9.11
C ALA A 74 7.98 -12.94 -10.35
N PRO A 75 7.37 -12.76 -11.55
CA PRO A 75 8.08 -12.62 -12.83
C PRO A 75 8.82 -11.28 -13.01
N CYS A 76 8.52 -10.31 -12.15
CA CYS A 76 9.12 -8.98 -12.09
C CYS A 76 8.96 -8.41 -10.68
N THR A 77 9.64 -7.30 -10.39
CA THR A 77 9.43 -6.55 -9.15
C THR A 77 7.98 -6.14 -9.04
N THR A 78 7.33 -6.51 -7.95
CA THR A 78 5.91 -6.24 -7.69
C THR A 78 5.81 -5.36 -6.46
N VAL A 79 5.28 -4.15 -6.60
CA VAL A 79 5.00 -3.24 -5.49
C VAL A 79 3.50 -3.17 -5.26
N PHE A 80 3.06 -3.27 -4.02
CA PHE A 80 1.65 -3.15 -3.68
C PHE A 80 1.39 -2.26 -2.46
N ILE A 81 0.20 -1.68 -2.41
CA ILE A 81 -0.41 -1.08 -1.22
C ILE A 81 -1.49 -2.01 -0.68
N GLY A 82 -1.91 -1.85 0.58
CA GLY A 82 -2.99 -2.63 1.17
C GLY A 82 -4.37 -2.12 0.77
N GLY A 83 -5.35 -3.01 0.66
CA GLY A 83 -6.78 -2.69 0.56
C GLY A 83 -7.54 -2.99 1.85
N ASN A 84 -8.78 -3.48 1.72
CA ASN A 84 -9.63 -3.89 2.85
C ASN A 84 -9.71 -5.42 3.03
N HIS A 85 -9.14 -6.20 2.11
CA HIS A 85 -8.96 -7.64 2.24
C HIS A 85 -7.48 -7.96 2.35
N GLU A 86 -6.93 -7.87 3.55
CA GLU A 86 -5.50 -8.12 3.79
C GLU A 86 -5.24 -9.06 4.96
N ALA A 87 -4.06 -9.66 4.97
CA ALA A 87 -3.45 -10.21 6.18
C ALA A 87 -2.90 -9.05 7.02
N SER A 88 -3.80 -8.26 7.64
CA SER A 88 -3.42 -7.00 8.30
C SER A 88 -2.43 -7.18 9.45
N ASN A 89 -2.40 -8.36 10.09
CA ASN A 89 -1.37 -8.68 11.08
C ASN A 89 0.02 -8.75 10.45
N TYR A 90 0.16 -9.35 9.26
CA TYR A 90 1.44 -9.39 8.56
C TYR A 90 1.84 -8.02 8.00
N LEU A 91 0.90 -7.29 7.40
CA LEU A 91 1.17 -5.94 6.90
C LEU A 91 1.57 -4.98 8.03
N TRP A 92 1.06 -5.19 9.26
CA TRP A 92 1.50 -4.42 10.42
C TRP A 92 2.97 -4.65 10.79
N GLU A 93 3.49 -5.88 10.66
CA GLU A 93 4.93 -6.17 10.85
C GLU A 93 5.82 -5.32 9.92
N LEU A 94 5.25 -4.87 8.80
CA LEU A 94 5.87 -4.09 7.72
C LEU A 94 5.17 -2.73 7.53
N TYR A 95 4.74 -2.10 8.63
CA TYR A 95 4.06 -0.80 8.60
C TYR A 95 4.80 0.27 7.77
N TYR A 96 6.14 0.27 7.80
CA TYR A 96 7.00 1.19 7.04
C TYR A 96 7.37 0.70 5.63
N GLY A 97 6.80 -0.43 5.21
CA GLY A 97 7.13 -1.11 3.96
C GLY A 97 8.23 -2.17 4.10
N GLY A 98 8.28 -3.08 3.14
CA GLY A 98 9.28 -4.15 3.08
C GLY A 98 8.87 -5.30 2.16
N TRP A 99 9.82 -6.17 1.86
CA TRP A 99 9.61 -7.39 1.07
C TRP A 99 8.74 -8.38 1.84
N VAL A 100 7.58 -8.73 1.27
CA VAL A 100 6.68 -9.76 1.82
C VAL A 100 7.00 -11.15 1.28
N ALA A 101 7.71 -11.20 0.16
CA ALA A 101 8.26 -12.39 -0.49
C ALA A 101 9.36 -11.91 -1.47
N PRO A 102 10.20 -12.80 -2.03
CA PRO A 102 11.15 -12.40 -3.05
C PRO A 102 10.45 -11.70 -4.23
N ASN A 103 10.98 -10.54 -4.65
CA ASN A 103 10.42 -9.67 -5.69
C ASN A 103 9.01 -9.09 -5.41
N ILE A 104 8.47 -9.21 -4.19
CA ILE A 104 7.17 -8.62 -3.82
C ILE A 104 7.34 -7.68 -2.63
N TYR A 105 7.19 -6.39 -2.87
CA TYR A 105 7.39 -5.31 -1.91
C TYR A 105 6.07 -4.67 -1.49
N TYR A 106 5.79 -4.66 -0.19
CA TYR A 106 4.71 -3.87 0.39
C TYR A 106 5.20 -2.45 0.62
N LEU A 107 4.44 -1.45 0.14
CA LEU A 107 4.81 -0.04 0.28
C LEU A 107 4.68 0.50 1.71
N GLY A 108 3.98 -0.21 2.59
CA GLY A 108 3.67 0.23 3.96
C GLY A 108 2.26 0.85 4.08
N ALA A 109 1.89 1.27 5.29
CA ALA A 109 0.61 1.95 5.53
C ALA A 109 0.50 3.24 4.69
N ALA A 110 1.62 3.94 4.56
CA ALA A 110 1.90 4.93 3.53
C ALA A 110 3.41 4.90 3.26
N GLY A 111 3.83 5.21 2.04
CA GLY A 111 5.24 5.14 1.68
C GLY A 111 5.59 5.84 0.37
N VAL A 112 6.88 6.15 0.20
CA VAL A 112 7.46 6.60 -1.07
C VAL A 112 8.77 5.86 -1.31
N ILE A 113 8.94 5.37 -2.54
CA ILE A 113 10.14 4.66 -3.01
C ILE A 113 10.56 5.17 -4.38
N TRP A 114 11.77 4.81 -4.78
CA TRP A 114 12.24 4.94 -6.15
C TRP A 114 12.34 3.58 -6.84
N PHE A 115 12.04 3.54 -8.14
CA PHE A 115 12.30 2.39 -9.01
C PHE A 115 12.49 2.84 -10.46
N GLY A 116 13.60 2.50 -11.09
CA GLY A 116 13.84 2.82 -12.51
C GLY A 116 13.74 4.32 -12.82
N GLY A 117 14.11 5.16 -11.85
CA GLY A 117 14.00 6.62 -11.92
C GLY A 117 12.58 7.19 -11.72
N LEU A 118 11.56 6.35 -11.49
CA LEU A 118 10.23 6.78 -11.08
C LEU A 118 10.15 6.92 -9.57
N ARG A 119 9.53 8.01 -9.10
CA ARG A 119 9.18 8.21 -7.70
C ARG A 119 7.73 7.81 -7.46
N ILE A 120 7.55 6.78 -6.63
CA ILE A 120 6.26 6.11 -6.46
C ILE A 120 5.80 6.26 -5.01
N GLY A 121 4.68 6.95 -4.83
CA GLY A 121 4.03 7.11 -3.54
C GLY A 121 2.78 6.23 -3.40
N GLY A 122 2.33 6.00 -2.18
CA GLY A 122 1.04 5.36 -1.99
C GLY A 122 0.49 5.40 -0.57
N LEU A 123 -0.81 5.16 -0.50
CA LEU A 123 -1.62 5.15 0.72
C LEU A 123 -2.42 3.85 0.77
N SER A 124 -2.14 3.01 1.76
CA SER A 124 -2.85 1.75 1.99
C SER A 124 -4.17 1.99 2.71
N GLY A 125 -5.13 1.09 2.47
CA GLY A 125 -6.37 1.01 3.20
C GLY A 125 -7.56 1.72 2.55
N ILE A 126 -8.67 1.79 3.29
CA ILE A 126 -9.87 2.53 2.88
C ILE A 126 -10.27 3.57 3.91
N TYR A 127 -10.88 4.67 3.46
CA TYR A 127 -11.29 5.76 4.33
C TYR A 127 -12.60 5.44 5.06
N LYS A 128 -12.60 5.61 6.39
CA LYS A 128 -13.80 5.70 7.23
C LYS A 128 -13.67 6.85 8.20
N GLN A 129 -14.59 7.82 8.08
CA GLN A 129 -14.57 9.06 8.86
C GLN A 129 -14.46 8.83 10.39
N HIS A 130 -15.15 7.82 10.92
CA HIS A 130 -15.18 7.56 12.36
C HIS A 130 -13.87 7.00 12.95
N ASP A 131 -12.98 6.49 12.09
CA ASP A 131 -11.66 5.97 12.50
C ASP A 131 -10.50 6.88 12.08
N TYR A 132 -10.73 7.85 11.19
CA TYR A 132 -9.67 8.66 10.59
C TYR A 132 -8.77 9.38 11.61
N HIS A 133 -9.37 9.94 12.66
CA HIS A 133 -8.64 10.65 13.73
C HIS A 133 -8.19 9.75 14.90
N ARG A 134 -8.34 8.44 14.78
CA ARG A 134 -7.86 7.48 15.79
C ARG A 134 -6.39 7.14 15.56
N GLY A 135 -5.73 6.53 16.55
CA GLY A 135 -4.43 5.90 16.33
C GLY A 135 -4.57 4.50 15.74
N HIS A 136 -3.42 3.83 15.62
CA HIS A 136 -3.27 2.43 15.24
C HIS A 136 -3.18 1.55 16.50
N PHE A 137 -4.32 1.33 17.13
CA PHE A 137 -4.44 0.64 18.43
C PHE A 137 -4.74 -0.86 18.30
N GLU A 138 -5.11 -1.31 17.12
CA GLU A 138 -5.54 -2.67 16.84
C GLU A 138 -4.38 -3.65 17.01
N ARG A 139 -4.60 -4.77 17.72
CA ARG A 139 -3.60 -5.82 17.89
C ARG A 139 -4.25 -7.21 17.76
N PRO A 140 -3.57 -8.17 17.12
CA PRO A 140 -4.07 -9.54 17.09
C PRO A 140 -4.07 -10.17 18.50
N PRO A 141 -5.01 -11.08 18.81
CA PRO A 141 -6.14 -11.46 17.97
C PRO A 141 -7.19 -10.34 17.88
N TYR A 142 -7.54 -9.96 16.66
CA TYR A 142 -8.47 -8.85 16.42
C TYR A 142 -9.90 -9.26 16.76
N ASN A 143 -10.63 -8.36 17.42
CA ASN A 143 -12.08 -8.48 17.48
C ASN A 143 -12.74 -8.06 16.14
N PRO A 144 -14.04 -8.31 15.91
CA PRO A 144 -14.70 -7.99 14.64
C PRO A 144 -14.64 -6.53 14.20
N ASN A 145 -14.54 -5.58 15.14
CA ASN A 145 -14.41 -4.16 14.81
C ASN A 145 -12.96 -3.84 14.42
N GLU A 146 -11.99 -4.36 15.16
CA GLU A 146 -10.56 -4.16 14.90
C GLU A 146 -10.11 -4.82 13.59
N LEU A 147 -10.71 -5.96 13.22
CA LEU A 147 -10.52 -6.56 11.88
C LEU A 147 -10.82 -5.58 10.75
N ARG A 148 -11.75 -4.64 10.96
CA ARG A 148 -12.11 -3.62 9.97
C ARG A 148 -11.27 -2.37 10.14
N SER A 149 -11.14 -1.87 11.37
CA SER A 149 -10.47 -0.60 11.61
C SER A 149 -8.97 -0.63 11.36
N VAL A 150 -8.31 -1.80 11.43
CA VAL A 150 -6.86 -1.96 11.21
C VAL A 150 -6.39 -1.52 9.82
N PHE A 151 -7.23 -1.63 8.79
CA PHE A 151 -6.90 -1.17 7.44
C PHE A 151 -7.56 0.16 7.08
N HIS A 152 -8.24 0.82 8.01
CA HIS A 152 -8.79 2.13 7.72
C HIS A 152 -7.67 3.18 7.67
N VAL A 153 -7.74 4.12 6.72
CA VAL A 153 -6.79 5.23 6.61
C VAL A 153 -6.77 6.07 7.89
N ARG A 154 -5.59 6.48 8.35
CA ARG A 154 -5.41 7.39 9.50
C ARG A 154 -4.88 8.76 9.08
N GLU A 155 -5.28 9.78 9.82
CA GLU A 155 -4.82 11.16 9.65
C GLU A 155 -3.29 11.26 9.75
N TYR A 156 -2.67 10.50 10.65
CA TYR A 156 -1.21 10.45 10.81
C TYR A 156 -0.49 10.07 9.50
N ASP A 157 -0.97 9.04 8.81
CA ASP A 157 -0.38 8.58 7.55
C ASP A 157 -0.52 9.62 6.43
N VAL A 158 -1.69 10.26 6.37
CA VAL A 158 -1.98 11.32 5.41
C VAL A 158 -1.17 12.58 5.68
N HIS A 159 -1.00 12.97 6.95
CA HIS A 159 -0.19 14.13 7.32
C HIS A 159 1.28 13.96 6.94
N LYS A 160 1.86 12.75 7.07
CA LYS A 160 3.20 12.46 6.55
C LYS A 160 3.27 12.70 5.04
N LEU A 161 2.31 12.17 4.28
CA LEU A 161 2.26 12.34 2.82
C LEU A 161 2.16 13.82 2.41
N LEU A 162 1.37 14.62 3.14
CA LEU A 162 1.24 16.07 2.88
C LEU A 162 2.51 16.89 3.20
N GLN A 163 3.54 16.28 3.82
CA GLN A 163 4.84 16.93 4.02
C GLN A 163 5.75 16.86 2.79
N ILE A 164 5.48 15.95 1.84
CA ILE A 164 6.26 15.77 0.61
C ILE A 164 6.28 17.08 -0.18
N LYS A 165 7.46 17.48 -0.63
CA LYS A 165 7.66 18.69 -1.45
C LYS A 165 8.17 18.38 -2.84
N GLU A 166 8.98 17.32 -2.97
CA GLU A 166 9.49 16.92 -4.26
C GLU A 166 8.36 16.30 -5.12
N PRO A 167 8.40 16.42 -6.46
CA PRO A 167 7.38 15.84 -7.34
C PRO A 167 7.25 14.32 -7.17
N ILE A 168 6.04 13.79 -7.43
CA ILE A 168 5.75 12.35 -7.46
C ILE A 168 5.27 11.98 -8.86
N ASP A 169 5.80 10.90 -9.43
CA ASP A 169 5.41 10.44 -10.77
C ASP A 169 4.13 9.63 -10.70
N ILE A 170 4.09 8.66 -9.78
CA ILE A 170 2.98 7.72 -9.63
C ILE A 170 2.53 7.74 -8.17
N PHE A 171 1.23 7.86 -7.96
CA PHE A 171 0.63 7.67 -6.65
C PHE A 171 -0.43 6.56 -6.68
N MET A 172 -0.47 5.73 -5.65
CA MET A 172 -1.46 4.66 -5.51
C MET A 172 -2.34 4.84 -4.28
N SER A 173 -3.65 4.63 -4.43
CA SER A 173 -4.58 4.48 -3.31
C SER A 173 -5.57 3.36 -3.61
N HIS A 174 -6.00 2.59 -2.61
CA HIS A 174 -6.95 1.52 -2.89
C HIS A 174 -8.32 2.07 -3.27
N ASP A 175 -8.91 2.88 -2.40
CA ASP A 175 -10.12 3.62 -2.70
C ASP A 175 -9.84 4.85 -3.58
N TRP A 176 -10.87 5.29 -4.30
CA TRP A 176 -10.76 6.40 -5.23
C TRP A 176 -10.70 7.73 -4.48
N PRO A 177 -9.91 8.71 -4.94
CA PRO A 177 -10.04 10.09 -4.46
C PRO A 177 -11.49 10.57 -4.59
N GLN A 178 -12.03 11.15 -3.53
CA GLN A 178 -13.40 11.68 -3.56
C GLN A 178 -13.57 12.68 -4.70
N GLY A 179 -14.70 12.59 -5.41
CA GLY A 179 -15.05 13.47 -6.53
C GLY A 179 -14.38 13.12 -7.87
N ILE A 180 -13.48 12.14 -7.93
CA ILE A 180 -12.78 11.77 -9.18
C ILE A 180 -13.72 11.32 -10.30
N ALA A 181 -14.89 10.79 -9.94
CA ALA A 181 -15.93 10.38 -10.90
C ALA A 181 -16.42 11.55 -11.77
N GLN A 182 -16.31 12.79 -11.28
CA GLN A 182 -16.68 14.00 -12.03
C GLN A 182 -15.62 14.43 -13.06
N CYS A 183 -14.44 13.80 -13.04
CA CYS A 183 -13.30 14.15 -13.90
C CYS A 183 -13.15 13.21 -15.12
N GLY A 184 -14.10 12.32 -15.37
CA GLY A 184 -14.08 11.34 -16.46
C GLY A 184 -15.46 11.10 -17.08
N ASP A 185 -15.67 9.96 -17.73
CA ASP A 185 -16.97 9.58 -18.31
C ASP A 185 -17.96 9.12 -17.23
N LEU A 186 -18.53 10.08 -16.50
CA LEU A 186 -19.50 9.82 -15.44
C LEU A 186 -20.71 9.03 -15.95
N GLN A 187 -21.20 9.35 -17.15
CA GLN A 187 -22.36 8.66 -17.73
C GLN A 187 -22.03 7.19 -18.02
N GLY A 188 -20.84 6.92 -18.56
CA GLY A 188 -20.33 5.55 -18.72
C GLY A 188 -20.21 4.78 -17.41
N LEU A 189 -19.68 5.43 -16.37
CA LEU A 189 -19.58 4.83 -15.04
C LEU A 189 -20.96 4.49 -14.47
N LEU A 190 -21.94 5.39 -14.58
CA LEU A 190 -23.30 5.18 -14.07
C LEU A 190 -24.09 4.14 -14.90
N ARG A 191 -23.85 4.03 -16.21
CA ARG A 191 -24.38 2.91 -17.01
C ARG A 191 -23.84 1.57 -16.50
N TYR A 192 -22.57 1.52 -16.12
CA TYR A 192 -21.93 0.30 -15.64
C TYR A 192 -22.26 -0.04 -14.18
N LYS A 193 -22.33 0.98 -13.31
CA LYS A 193 -22.61 0.87 -11.87
C LYS A 193 -23.65 1.93 -11.44
N PRO A 194 -24.93 1.73 -11.78
CA PRO A 194 -25.99 2.70 -11.50
C PRO A 194 -26.18 2.97 -9.99
N PHE A 195 -25.85 2.00 -9.14
CA PHE A 195 -25.92 2.15 -7.68
C PHE A 195 -24.96 3.21 -7.10
N LEU A 196 -23.95 3.66 -7.86
CA LEU A 196 -23.06 4.74 -7.43
C LEU A 196 -23.68 6.14 -7.59
N GLN A 197 -24.84 6.26 -8.27
CA GLN A 197 -25.44 7.54 -8.62
C GLN A 197 -25.67 8.45 -7.41
N GLN A 198 -26.27 7.90 -6.35
CA GLN A 198 -26.57 8.67 -5.15
C GLN A 198 -25.29 9.11 -4.42
N GLU A 199 -24.33 8.20 -4.22
CA GLU A 199 -23.06 8.52 -3.56
C GLU A 199 -22.23 9.55 -4.32
N ILE A 200 -22.29 9.55 -5.65
CA ILE A 200 -21.63 10.55 -6.49
C ILE A 200 -22.35 11.90 -6.41
N ALA A 201 -23.69 11.90 -6.44
CA ALA A 201 -24.51 13.11 -6.33
C ALA A 201 -24.31 13.81 -4.98
N ASP A 202 -24.25 13.03 -3.90
CA ASP A 202 -24.00 13.53 -2.55
C ASP A 202 -22.51 13.85 -2.29
N ASN A 203 -21.64 13.59 -3.28
CA ASN A 203 -20.20 13.74 -3.20
C ASN A 203 -19.58 12.97 -2.01
N VAL A 204 -20.08 11.77 -1.71
CA VAL A 204 -19.58 10.89 -0.64
C VAL A 204 -18.86 9.66 -1.17
N LEU A 205 -18.89 9.40 -2.48
CA LEU A 205 -18.10 8.33 -3.10
C LEU A 205 -16.60 8.64 -3.01
N GLY A 206 -15.85 7.70 -2.42
CA GLY A 206 -14.39 7.72 -2.36
C GLY A 206 -13.83 8.32 -1.07
N SER A 207 -12.54 8.64 -1.10
CA SER A 207 -11.72 8.98 0.04
C SER A 207 -11.39 10.47 0.06
N VAL A 208 -11.90 11.16 1.09
CA VAL A 208 -11.57 12.56 1.37
C VAL A 208 -10.07 12.74 1.58
N PRO A 209 -9.36 11.90 2.36
CA PRO A 209 -7.93 12.07 2.52
C PRO A 209 -7.14 11.81 1.22
N ALA A 210 -7.52 10.82 0.42
CA ALA A 210 -6.89 10.58 -0.88
C ALA A 210 -7.09 11.78 -1.83
N ARG A 211 -8.27 12.42 -1.82
CA ARG A 211 -8.51 13.67 -2.55
C ARG A 211 -7.58 14.78 -2.10
N ASN A 212 -7.37 14.95 -0.79
CA ASN A 212 -6.47 15.97 -0.26
C ASN A 212 -5.02 15.71 -0.70
N VAL A 213 -4.56 14.46 -0.66
CA VAL A 213 -3.23 14.08 -1.15
C VAL A 213 -3.09 14.30 -2.66
N LEU A 214 -4.09 13.91 -3.46
CA LEU A 214 -4.12 14.13 -4.92
C LEU A 214 -3.97 15.61 -5.28
N LEU A 215 -4.73 16.49 -4.62
CA LEU A 215 -4.70 17.93 -4.91
C LEU A 215 -3.44 18.63 -4.38
N ASN A 216 -2.80 18.07 -3.36
CA ASN A 216 -1.58 18.61 -2.79
C ASN A 216 -0.33 18.18 -3.56
N LEU A 217 -0.17 16.87 -3.81
CA LEU A 217 1.01 16.30 -4.46
C LEU A 217 0.97 16.38 -5.99
N LYS A 218 -0.23 16.40 -6.57
CA LYS A 218 -0.46 16.55 -8.02
C LYS A 218 0.41 15.60 -8.87
N PRO A 219 0.42 14.27 -8.60
CA PRO A 219 1.29 13.34 -9.30
C PRO A 219 0.94 13.24 -10.78
N SER A 220 1.89 12.83 -11.62
CA SER A 220 1.61 12.64 -13.06
C SER A 220 0.53 11.57 -13.29
N TYR A 221 0.58 10.49 -12.51
CA TYR A 221 -0.39 9.38 -12.54
C TYR A 221 -0.94 9.07 -11.15
N TRP A 222 -2.23 8.74 -11.11
CA TRP A 222 -2.89 8.22 -9.91
C TRP A 222 -3.60 6.90 -10.25
N PHE A 223 -3.25 5.84 -9.54
CA PHE A 223 -3.85 4.52 -9.73
C PHE A 223 -4.69 4.08 -8.54
N SER A 224 -5.88 3.56 -8.80
CA SER A 224 -6.80 3.05 -7.77
C SER A 224 -7.53 1.77 -8.14
N ALA A 225 -8.23 1.18 -7.17
CA ALA A 225 -9.01 -0.04 -7.35
C ALA A 225 -10.34 0.03 -6.56
N HIS A 226 -10.65 -0.99 -5.76
CA HIS A 226 -11.79 -1.10 -4.83
C HIS A 226 -13.18 -1.18 -5.46
N LEU A 227 -13.55 -0.23 -6.33
CA LEU A 227 -14.89 -0.14 -6.88
C LEU A 227 -15.19 -1.18 -7.97
N HIS A 228 -14.20 -1.99 -8.39
CA HIS A 228 -14.35 -3.02 -9.42
C HIS A 228 -14.92 -2.46 -10.72
N ALA A 229 -14.30 -1.38 -11.21
CA ALA A 229 -14.62 -0.72 -12.48
C ALA A 229 -13.33 -0.15 -13.09
N LYS A 230 -13.16 -0.34 -14.40
CA LYS A 230 -12.20 0.47 -15.14
C LYS A 230 -12.77 1.88 -15.35
N PHE A 231 -12.02 2.89 -14.92
CA PHE A 231 -12.42 4.28 -15.08
C PHE A 231 -11.19 5.16 -15.25
N ALA A 232 -11.17 5.94 -16.31
CA ALA A 232 -10.11 6.90 -16.60
C ALA A 232 -10.64 8.32 -16.43
N ALA A 233 -9.83 9.19 -15.84
CA ALA A 233 -10.16 10.59 -15.62
C ALA A 233 -8.92 11.47 -15.74
N ILE A 234 -9.13 12.75 -16.04
CA ILE A 234 -8.06 13.77 -16.06
C ILE A 234 -8.39 14.82 -15.01
N VAL A 235 -7.52 14.94 -14.02
CA VAL A 235 -7.63 15.97 -12.98
C VAL A 235 -6.79 17.14 -13.43
N LYS A 236 -7.43 18.28 -13.69
CA LYS A 236 -6.73 19.54 -13.99
C LYS A 236 -6.43 20.27 -12.70
N HIS A 237 -5.15 20.56 -12.49
CA HIS A 237 -4.70 21.39 -11.38
C HIS A 237 -4.61 22.85 -11.83
N GLY A 238 -4.69 23.80 -10.88
CA GLY A 238 -4.73 25.23 -11.19
C GLY A 238 -3.45 25.81 -11.84
N ASP A 239 -2.37 25.03 -11.92
CA ASP A 239 -1.04 25.37 -12.43
C ASP A 239 -0.73 24.68 -13.77
N GLU A 240 -1.74 24.44 -14.61
CA GLU A 240 -1.66 23.70 -15.89
C GLU A 240 -1.22 22.23 -15.80
N LYS A 241 -0.77 21.78 -14.62
CA LYS A 241 -0.47 20.38 -14.36
C LYS A 241 -1.73 19.54 -14.43
N THR A 242 -1.57 18.29 -14.85
CA THR A 242 -2.66 17.33 -14.88
C THR A 242 -2.23 16.03 -14.23
N THR A 243 -3.14 15.39 -13.51
CA THR A 243 -2.99 14.00 -13.07
C THR A 243 -3.85 13.11 -13.93
N LYS A 244 -3.24 12.07 -14.52
CA LYS A 244 -3.95 11.01 -15.23
C LYS A 244 -4.38 9.95 -14.21
N PHE A 245 -5.69 9.87 -13.97
CA PHE A 245 -6.26 8.88 -13.07
C PHE A 245 -6.68 7.64 -13.85
N LEU A 246 -6.35 6.46 -13.32
CA LEU A 246 -6.91 5.20 -13.77
C LEU A 246 -7.29 4.33 -12.57
N ALA A 247 -8.54 3.88 -12.54
CA ALA A 247 -8.96 2.75 -11.75
C ALA A 247 -9.13 1.50 -12.59
N LEU A 248 -8.86 0.34 -12.01
CA LEU A 248 -8.98 -0.96 -12.67
C LEU A 248 -9.90 -1.91 -11.89
N ASP A 249 -10.43 -2.91 -12.61
CA ASP A 249 -11.30 -3.94 -12.04
C ASP A 249 -10.46 -5.00 -11.28
N LYS A 250 -11.14 -5.96 -10.64
CA LYS A 250 -10.50 -7.11 -10.00
C LYS A 250 -10.13 -8.21 -11.00
N CYS A 251 -9.12 -9.02 -10.66
CA CYS A 251 -8.65 -10.14 -11.48
C CYS A 251 -9.72 -11.23 -11.65
N LEU A 252 -10.55 -11.09 -12.68
CA LEU A 252 -11.61 -12.03 -13.05
C LEU A 252 -11.70 -12.17 -14.58
N PRO A 253 -12.22 -13.30 -15.09
CA PRO A 253 -12.37 -13.50 -16.53
C PRO A 253 -13.16 -12.38 -17.22
N GLY A 254 -12.63 -11.90 -18.36
CA GLY A 254 -13.27 -10.87 -19.19
C GLY A 254 -13.27 -9.46 -18.57
N ARG A 255 -12.56 -9.23 -17.47
CA ARG A 255 -12.56 -7.95 -16.74
C ARG A 255 -11.27 -7.18 -17.01
N PRO A 256 -11.35 -5.85 -17.15
CA PRO A 256 -10.17 -5.02 -17.40
C PRO A 256 -9.40 -4.73 -16.10
N PHE A 257 -8.69 -5.74 -15.60
CA PHE A 257 -7.99 -5.67 -14.31
C PHE A 257 -6.52 -5.26 -14.39
N LEU A 258 -5.91 -5.32 -15.59
CA LEU A 258 -4.50 -5.03 -15.84
C LEU A 258 -4.36 -4.05 -17.01
N GLN A 259 -3.43 -3.11 -16.90
CA GLN A 259 -3.03 -2.23 -18.00
C GLN A 259 -1.51 -1.99 -17.96
N VAL A 260 -0.85 -2.02 -19.11
CA VAL A 260 0.58 -1.73 -19.27
C VAL A 260 0.77 -0.29 -19.72
N PHE A 261 1.80 0.36 -19.18
CA PHE A 261 2.20 1.72 -19.46
C PHE A 261 3.67 1.75 -19.82
N ASP A 262 4.00 2.56 -20.82
CA ASP A 262 5.38 2.90 -21.13
C ASP A 262 5.75 4.25 -20.50
N PHE A 263 6.73 4.22 -19.61
CA PHE A 263 7.30 5.40 -18.97
C PHE A 263 8.69 5.67 -19.54
N PRO A 264 9.08 6.94 -19.77
CA PRO A 264 10.45 7.27 -20.14
C PRO A 264 11.41 6.70 -19.08
N THR A 265 12.39 5.92 -19.51
CA THR A 265 13.43 5.43 -18.60
C THR A 265 14.29 6.62 -18.19
N ALA A 266 14.24 6.99 -16.91
CA ALA A 266 15.22 7.89 -16.31
C ALA A 266 16.41 7.07 -15.77
N ASP A 267 17.56 7.70 -15.57
CA ASP A 267 18.87 7.11 -15.23
C ASP A 267 18.95 6.37 -13.87
N GLY A 268 17.99 5.50 -13.55
CA GLY A 268 17.85 4.79 -12.29
C GLY A 268 18.00 3.27 -12.41
N THR A 269 18.37 2.64 -11.29
CA THR A 269 18.44 1.18 -11.18
C THR A 269 17.04 0.56 -11.19
N LEU A 270 16.90 -0.64 -11.76
CA LEU A 270 15.67 -1.44 -11.72
C LEU A 270 15.51 -2.17 -10.37
N GLU A 271 15.79 -1.44 -9.29
CA GLU A 271 15.73 -1.91 -7.91
C GLU A 271 14.90 -0.92 -7.09
N VAL A 272 14.24 -1.42 -6.05
CA VAL A 272 13.52 -0.56 -5.11
C VAL A 272 14.52 0.09 -4.17
N THR A 273 14.52 1.42 -4.09
CA THR A 273 15.37 2.18 -3.16
C THR A 273 14.54 3.12 -2.29
N TYR A 274 15.08 3.47 -1.12
CA TYR A 274 14.40 4.39 -0.20
C TYR A 274 14.37 5.81 -0.78
N ASP A 275 13.23 6.49 -0.62
CA ASP A 275 13.13 7.92 -0.85
C ASP A 275 13.66 8.71 0.36
N LYS A 276 14.68 9.54 0.16
CA LYS A 276 15.33 10.31 1.23
C LYS A 276 14.38 11.30 1.91
N GLU A 277 13.53 11.98 1.15
CA GLU A 277 12.54 12.89 1.74
C GLU A 277 11.56 12.11 2.63
N TRP A 278 11.09 10.95 2.19
CA TRP A 278 10.22 10.07 2.98
C TRP A 278 10.89 9.50 4.22
N LEU A 279 12.17 9.12 4.16
CA LEU A 279 12.94 8.74 5.34
C LEU A 279 13.01 9.90 6.35
N GLY A 280 13.23 11.13 5.88
CA GLY A 280 13.23 12.32 6.72
C GLY A 280 11.89 12.56 7.39
N ILE A 281 10.79 12.48 6.63
CA ILE A 281 9.42 12.59 7.14
C ILE A 281 9.12 11.49 8.16
N THR A 282 9.46 10.24 7.85
CA THR A 282 9.28 9.09 8.74
C THR A 282 9.99 9.30 10.06
N ARG A 283 11.26 9.73 10.02
CA ARG A 283 12.04 10.04 11.22
C ARG A 283 11.44 11.19 12.02
N ALA A 284 10.90 12.21 11.36
CA ALA A 284 10.32 13.38 12.03
C ALA A 284 9.00 13.07 12.75
N TYR A 285 8.23 12.12 12.21
CA TYR A 285 6.91 11.74 12.73
C TYR A 285 6.97 10.58 13.73
N HIS A 286 8.09 9.85 13.81
CA HIS A 286 8.18 8.66 14.64
C HIS A 286 7.84 8.87 16.12
N SER A 287 8.26 10.00 16.72
CA SER A 287 7.98 10.33 18.12
C SER A 287 6.50 10.62 18.40
N CYS A 288 5.74 10.99 17.36
CA CYS A 288 4.31 11.29 17.45
C CYS A 288 3.43 10.13 16.91
N PHE A 289 3.99 8.93 16.67
CA PHE A 289 3.23 7.76 16.21
C PHE A 289 2.04 7.47 17.16
N PRO A 290 0.79 7.60 16.70
CA PRO A 290 -0.39 7.36 17.53
C PRO A 290 -0.71 5.87 17.61
N LEU A 291 -0.37 5.23 18.73
CA LEU A 291 -0.72 3.82 18.99
C LEU A 291 -1.95 3.67 19.88
N GLU A 292 -2.48 4.78 20.42
CA GLU A 292 -3.68 4.78 21.24
C GLU A 292 -4.95 5.02 20.41
N ARG A 293 -6.08 4.48 20.87
CA ARG A 293 -7.38 4.67 20.20
C ARG A 293 -7.77 6.15 20.09
N VAL A 294 -7.51 6.91 21.16
CA VAL A 294 -7.76 8.35 21.22
C VAL A 294 -6.42 9.05 21.12
N VAL A 295 -6.22 9.77 20.02
CA VAL A 295 -4.99 10.54 19.79
C VAL A 295 -5.06 11.81 20.63
N ARG A 296 -4.07 11.98 21.51
CA ARG A 296 -3.81 13.27 22.15
C ARG A 296 -2.87 14.05 21.24
N THR A 297 -3.07 15.36 21.10
CA THR A 297 -2.20 16.22 20.28
C THR A 297 -0.74 15.99 20.66
N ARG A 298 0.05 15.46 19.72
CA ARG A 298 1.50 15.33 19.83
C ARG A 298 2.11 16.17 18.71
N ALA A 299 2.91 17.16 19.09
CA ALA A 299 3.68 17.91 18.11
C ALA A 299 4.71 16.96 17.49
N CYS A 300 4.64 16.77 16.18
CA CYS A 300 5.70 16.11 15.43
C CYS A 300 6.87 17.09 15.25
N SER A 301 8.07 16.56 15.08
CA SER A 301 9.26 17.39 14.86
C SER A 301 9.28 18.01 13.46
N ASP A 302 10.04 19.10 13.28
CA ASP A 302 10.21 19.74 11.97
C ASP A 302 10.89 18.78 10.98
N SER A 303 10.17 18.44 9.90
CA SER A 303 10.68 17.54 8.86
C SER A 303 11.93 18.06 8.17
N LYS A 304 12.19 19.38 8.18
CA LYS A 304 13.41 19.96 7.59
C LYS A 304 14.68 19.47 8.27
N ILE A 305 14.72 19.48 9.61
CA ILE A 305 15.89 19.02 10.38
C ILE A 305 16.19 17.55 10.09
N HIS A 306 15.13 16.75 9.92
CA HIS A 306 15.27 15.32 9.65
C HIS A 306 15.68 15.03 8.20
N ARG A 307 15.27 15.84 7.24
CA ARG A 307 15.73 15.75 5.85
C ARG A 307 17.22 16.03 5.75
N ASP A 308 17.71 17.11 6.36
CA ASP A 308 19.14 17.44 6.38
C ASP A 308 19.96 16.31 7.03
N TRP A 309 19.43 15.67 8.07
CA TRP A 309 20.06 14.51 8.69
C TRP A 309 20.14 13.30 7.75
N VAL A 310 19.05 12.99 7.02
CA VAL A 310 18.99 11.88 6.06
C VAL A 310 19.89 12.12 4.84
N GLU A 311 20.04 13.36 4.38
CA GLU A 311 20.93 13.67 3.26
C GLU A 311 22.39 13.32 3.54
N ASN A 312 22.79 13.34 4.81
CA ASN A 312 24.13 12.94 5.25
C ASN A 312 24.29 11.41 5.41
N LEU A 313 23.26 10.60 5.14
CA LEU A 313 23.40 9.14 5.08
C LEU A 313 24.16 8.73 3.80
N SER A 314 25.08 7.77 3.93
CA SER A 314 25.83 7.25 2.78
C SER A 314 24.91 6.58 1.76
N LEU A 315 25.24 6.67 0.46
CA LEU A 315 24.46 6.10 -0.65
C LEU A 315 24.20 4.59 -0.51
N THR A 316 25.13 3.84 0.07
CA THR A 316 24.96 2.40 0.36
C THR A 316 23.81 2.10 1.33
N LYS A 317 23.46 3.06 2.19
CA LYS A 317 22.37 2.95 3.16
C LYS A 317 21.01 3.35 2.58
N SER A 318 20.97 3.86 1.35
CA SER A 318 19.74 4.24 0.63
C SER A 318 19.09 3.05 -0.08
N LEU A 319 19.80 1.93 -0.21
CA LEU A 319 19.26 0.69 -0.75
C LEU A 319 18.38 -0.02 0.28
N ILE A 320 17.23 -0.51 -0.17
CA ILE A 320 16.42 -1.43 0.63
C ILE A 320 17.11 -2.79 0.58
N PRO A 321 17.40 -3.44 1.73
CA PRO A 321 17.97 -4.78 1.71
C PRO A 321 17.09 -5.73 0.89
N SER A 322 17.68 -6.40 -0.10
CA SER A 322 16.96 -7.31 -1.00
C SER A 322 16.70 -8.69 -0.39
N SER A 323 17.31 -8.99 0.76
CA SER A 323 17.17 -10.27 1.45
C SER A 323 15.82 -10.36 2.19
N PHE A 324 14.82 -10.92 1.52
CA PHE A 324 13.60 -11.36 2.17
C PHE A 324 13.89 -12.45 3.22
N GLN A 325 13.23 -12.38 4.38
CA GLN A 325 13.28 -13.39 5.42
C GLN A 325 11.87 -13.80 5.86
N GLN A 326 11.65 -15.10 5.99
CA GLN A 326 10.41 -15.64 6.54
C GLN A 326 10.31 -15.38 8.04
N THR A 327 9.27 -14.66 8.46
CA THR A 327 8.96 -14.34 9.87
C THR A 327 7.85 -15.20 10.50
N ALA A 328 7.21 -16.10 9.73
CA ALA A 328 6.12 -16.95 10.21
C ALA A 328 6.15 -18.33 9.52
N PRO A 329 5.50 -19.36 10.11
CA PRO A 329 5.37 -20.67 9.48
C PRO A 329 4.67 -20.59 8.12
N ILE A 330 5.10 -21.42 7.18
CA ILE A 330 4.46 -21.57 5.87
C ILE A 330 3.18 -22.39 6.04
N TYR A 331 2.15 -22.08 5.24
CA TYR A 331 0.96 -22.91 5.11
C TYR A 331 1.29 -24.36 4.73
N ASP A 332 0.68 -25.31 5.43
CA ASP A 332 0.74 -26.74 5.11
C ASP A 332 -0.69 -27.29 4.95
N PRO A 333 -1.11 -27.69 3.73
CA PRO A 333 -2.43 -28.27 3.49
C PRO A 333 -2.74 -29.52 4.34
N HIS A 334 -1.71 -30.21 4.85
CA HIS A 334 -1.85 -31.42 5.63
C HIS A 334 -1.82 -31.18 7.15
N ARG A 335 -1.46 -29.97 7.59
CA ARG A 335 -1.34 -29.65 9.02
C ARG A 335 -1.98 -28.31 9.35
N LYS A 336 -3.04 -28.39 10.15
CA LYS A 336 -3.71 -27.19 10.67
C LYS A 336 -2.84 -26.49 11.71
N LEU A 337 -2.48 -25.25 11.45
CA LEU A 337 -1.77 -24.42 12.43
C LEU A 337 -2.72 -23.92 13.53
N THR A 338 -2.28 -24.07 14.78
CA THR A 338 -2.96 -23.57 15.98
C THR A 338 -1.96 -22.85 16.86
N GLY A 339 -2.27 -21.64 17.29
CA GLY A 339 -1.38 -20.86 18.15
C GLY A 339 -1.81 -19.40 18.21
N PRO A 340 -1.24 -18.62 19.15
CA PRO A 340 -1.49 -17.19 19.21
C PRO A 340 -0.97 -16.50 17.94
N THR A 341 -1.75 -15.58 17.40
CA THR A 341 -1.32 -14.63 16.36
C THR A 341 -0.46 -13.56 17.03
N GLY A 342 0.86 -13.78 17.09
CA GLY A 342 1.82 -12.80 17.61
C GLY A 342 2.31 -11.85 16.52
N GLN A 343 2.62 -10.60 16.89
CA GLN A 343 3.40 -9.70 16.05
C GLN A 343 4.88 -10.04 16.24
N ALA A 344 5.45 -10.76 15.28
CA ALA A 344 6.91 -10.92 15.23
C ALA A 344 7.55 -9.56 14.89
N LYS A 345 8.67 -9.23 15.53
CA LYS A 345 9.51 -8.13 15.02
C LYS A 345 10.03 -8.55 13.67
N ASN A 346 9.77 -7.73 12.65
CA ASN A 346 10.27 -7.99 11.31
C ASN A 346 11.67 -7.41 11.17
N PRO A 347 12.66 -8.22 10.72
CA PRO A 347 14.04 -7.77 10.59
C PRO A 347 14.21 -6.59 9.63
N GLN A 348 13.33 -6.44 8.64
CA GLN A 348 13.36 -5.30 7.71
C GLN A 348 12.90 -4.00 8.37
N THR A 349 11.90 -4.09 9.25
CA THR A 349 11.45 -2.94 10.06
C THR A 349 12.52 -2.58 11.09
N GLU A 350 13.13 -3.56 11.75
CA GLU A 350 14.25 -3.33 12.68
C GLU A 350 15.42 -2.65 11.95
N TYR A 351 15.82 -3.16 10.79
CA TYR A 351 16.86 -2.55 9.97
C TYR A 351 16.56 -1.09 9.63
N LEU A 352 15.34 -0.78 9.18
CA LEU A 352 14.96 0.60 8.84
C LEU A 352 15.00 1.53 10.07
N LEU A 353 14.52 1.05 11.21
CA LEU A 353 14.51 1.84 12.44
C LEU A 353 15.93 2.05 12.97
N ASP A 354 16.80 1.05 12.90
CA ASP A 354 18.22 1.16 13.24
C ASP A 354 18.94 2.15 12.31
N LEU A 355 18.65 2.08 11.00
CA LEU A 355 19.15 3.02 10.00
C LEU A 355 18.78 4.47 10.36
N LEU A 356 17.55 4.70 10.84
CA LEU A 356 17.05 6.02 11.22
C LEU A 356 17.35 6.42 12.68
N GLN A 357 17.99 5.53 13.45
CA GLN A 357 18.25 5.66 14.89
C GLN A 357 16.97 5.87 15.71
N LEU A 358 15.97 5.04 15.46
CA LEU A 358 14.64 5.13 16.05
C LEU A 358 14.32 3.88 16.90
N PRO A 359 13.57 4.02 18.00
CA PRO A 359 13.12 2.86 18.76
C PRO A 359 12.04 2.07 18.02
N TYR A 360 11.96 0.76 18.28
CA TYR A 360 10.85 -0.07 17.81
C TYR A 360 9.57 0.25 18.60
N LEU A 361 8.47 0.61 17.91
CA LEU A 361 7.21 1.00 18.53
C LEU A 361 6.02 0.06 18.21
N LEU A 362 6.13 -0.80 17.21
CA LEU A 362 4.97 -1.56 16.70
C LEU A 362 4.48 -2.65 17.66
N ASP A 363 5.32 -3.06 18.62
CA ASP A 363 5.02 -4.02 19.69
C ASP A 363 4.44 -3.36 20.95
N ALA A 364 4.35 -2.03 21.00
CA ALA A 364 3.82 -1.34 22.17
C ALA A 364 2.32 -1.61 22.34
N THR A 365 1.96 -2.16 23.50
CA THR A 365 0.57 -2.35 23.94
C THR A 365 -0.09 -1.01 24.30
N PRO A 366 -1.26 -0.69 23.75
CA PRO A 366 -2.05 0.46 24.20
C PRO A 366 -2.40 0.30 25.69
N GLY A 367 -1.92 1.20 26.55
CA GLY A 367 -2.35 1.28 27.95
C GLY A 367 -1.34 0.89 29.03
N ARG A 368 -0.12 0.44 28.70
CA ARG A 368 0.99 0.47 29.67
C ARG A 368 1.71 1.80 29.54
N ALA A 369 1.32 2.77 30.36
CA ALA A 369 2.18 3.91 30.66
C ALA A 369 3.54 3.34 31.09
N GLN A 370 4.60 3.65 30.33
CA GLN A 370 5.95 3.49 30.85
C GLN A 370 6.09 4.53 31.96
N GLY A 371 5.81 4.13 33.21
CA GLY A 371 6.21 4.88 34.37
C GLY A 371 7.73 4.94 34.38
N LYS A 372 8.28 6.14 34.18
CA LYS A 372 9.58 6.52 34.70
C LYS A 372 9.36 7.60 35.74
#